data_AF-A0A6M4MA56-F1
#
_entry.id   AF-A0A6M4MA56-F1
#
_cell.length_a   1.000
_cell.length_b   1.000
_cell.length_c   1.000
_cell.angle_alpha   90.00
_cell.angle_beta   90.00
_cell.angle_gamma   90.00
#
_symmetry.space_group_name_H-M   'P 1'
#
loop_
_entity.id
_entity.type
_entity.pdbx_description
1 polymer ?
#
loop_
_entity_poly.entity_id
_entity_poly.type
_entity_poly.pdbx_seq_one_letter_code
_entity_poly.pdbx_strand_id
1 'polypeptide(L)' 'MASKSIPELLRHSLESHMKEADLRDDDELREIISKLSDLSAKVAAAKAQVLARRTLGKK' A
#
# COMPACT_ATOMS: atom_id res chain seq x y z
N MET A 1 5.82 -15.95 1.84
CA MET A 1 5.14 -14.76 2.39
C MET A 1 5.52 -13.57 1.52
N ALA A 2 4.60 -13.01 0.73
CA ALA A 2 4.88 -11.75 0.04
C ALA A 2 5.05 -10.68 1.12
N SER A 3 6.27 -10.18 1.34
CA SER A 3 6.49 -9.05 2.24
C SER A 3 5.60 -7.91 1.77
N LYS A 4 4.67 -7.48 2.63
CA LYS A 4 3.80 -6.32 2.39
C LYS A 4 4.67 -5.15 1.96
N SER A 5 4.20 -4.38 0.98
CA SER A 5 4.87 -3.15 0.60
C SER A 5 4.85 -2.16 1.78
N ILE A 6 5.83 -1.25 1.85
CA ILE A 6 5.86 -0.20 2.87
C ILE A 6 4.53 0.58 2.94
N PRO A 7 3.90 0.96 1.80
CA PRO A 7 2.58 1.58 1.82
C PRO A 7 1.48 0.73 2.47
N GLU A 8 1.48 -0.60 2.26
CA GLU A 8 0.51 -1.50 2.92
C GLU A 8 0.74 -1.61 4.43
N LEU A 9 2.00 -1.60 4.86
CA LEU A 9 2.33 -1.62 6.28
C LEU A 9 1.85 -0.33 6.95
N LEU A 10 2.12 0.83 6.36
CA LEU A 10 1.64 2.11 6.87
C LEU A 10 0.11 2.18 6.89
N ARG A 11 -0.56 1.76 5.81
CA ARG A 11 -2.03 1.72 5.75
C ARG A 11 -2.61 0.91 6.90
N HIS A 12 -2.08 -0.29 7.12
CA HIS A 12 -2.56 -1.16 8.20
C HIS A 12 -2.33 -0.56 9.59
N SER A 13 -1.16 0.05 9.83
CA SER A 13 -0.88 0.72 11.11
C SER A 13 -1.84 1.89 11.37
N LEU A 14 -2.16 2.69 10.34
CA LEU A 14 -3.11 3.79 10.46
C LEU A 14 -4.55 3.30 10.68
N GLU A 15 -4.96 2.24 9.99
CA GLU A 15 -6.28 1.62 10.21
C GLU A 15 -6.44 1.05 11.62
N SER A 16 -5.39 0.47 12.20
CA SER A 16 -5.39 0.04 13.60
C SER A 16 -5.49 1.24 14.53
N HIS A 17 -4.68 2.27 14.32
CA HIS A 17 -4.70 3.48 15.15
C HIS A 17 -6.06 4.19 15.11
N MET A 18 -6.68 4.30 13.94
CA MET A 18 -8.01 4.90 13.77
C MET A 18 -9.08 4.17 14.59
N LYS A 19 -8.99 2.83 14.67
CA LYS A 19 -9.92 2.01 15.46
C LYS A 19 -9.68 2.16 16.96
N GLU A 20 -8.41 2.23 17.38
CA GLU A 20 -8.01 2.37 18.78
C GLU A 20 -8.36 3.75 19.35
N ALA A 21 -8.25 4.80 18.53
CA ALA A 21 -8.50 6.19 18.94
C ALA A 21 -9.95 6.65 18.69
N ASP A 22 -10.83 5.78 18.19
CA ASP A 22 -12.22 6.09 17.78
C ASP A 22 -12.33 7.26 16.77
N LEU A 23 -11.30 7.46 15.96
CA LEU A 23 -11.21 8.54 14.95
C LEU A 23 -11.89 8.15 13.63
N ARG A 24 -13.00 7.41 13.69
CA ARG A 24 -13.61 6.81 12.50
C ARG A 24 -14.10 7.84 11.49
N ASP A 25 -14.45 9.04 11.95
CA ASP A 25 -14.95 10.16 11.16
C ASP A 25 -13.90 11.24 10.88
N ASP A 26 -12.61 10.93 11.08
CA ASP A 26 -11.52 11.80 10.68
C ASP A 26 -11.32 11.73 9.16
N ASP A 27 -11.80 12.76 8.45
CA ASP A 27 -11.75 12.85 7.00
C ASP A 27 -10.31 12.96 6.45
N GLU A 28 -9.40 13.59 7.19
CA GLU A 28 -7.98 13.70 6.81
C GLU A 28 -7.32 12.31 6.85
N LEU A 29 -7.60 11.55 7.92
CA LEU A 29 -7.11 10.19 8.07
C LEU A 29 -7.67 9.23 7.01
N ARG A 30 -8.95 9.37 6.65
CA ARG A 30 -9.58 8.63 5.53
C ARG A 30 -8.90 8.95 4.20
N GLU A 31 -8.60 10.24 3.95
CA GLU A 31 -7.90 10.66 2.74
C GLU A 31 -6.48 10.07 2.67
N ILE A 32 -5.75 10.08 3.79
CA ILE A 32 -4.41 9.48 3.89
C ILE A 32 -4.46 7.97 3.60
N ILE A 33 -5.41 7.24 4.17
CA ILE A 33 -5.61 5.80 3.91
C ILE A 33 -5.87 5.55 2.43
N SER A 34 -6.71 6.38 1.78
CA SER A 34 -6.98 6.29 0.35
C SER A 34 -5.70 6.49 -0.49
N LYS A 35 -4.92 7.54 -0.20
CA LYS A 35 -3.65 7.82 -0.88
C LYS A 35 -2.64 6.67 -0.72
N LEU A 36 -2.60 6.04 0.45
CA LEU A 36 -1.74 4.87 0.69
C LEU A 36 -2.17 3.64 -0.10
N SER A 37 -3.48 3.44 -0.27
CA SER A 37 -4.02 2.38 -1.13
C SER A 37 -3.59 2.57 -2.59
N ASP A 38 -3.75 3.79 -3.13
CA ASP A 38 -3.34 4.12 -4.49
C ASP A 38 -1.83 3.95 -4.70
N LEU A 39 -1.03 4.38 -3.72
CA LEU A 39 0.42 4.22 -3.76
C LEU A 39 0.82 2.73 -3.74
N SER A 40 0.17 1.92 -2.93
CA SER A 40 0.40 0.47 -2.90
C SER A 40 0.13 -0.17 -4.27
N ALA A 41 -1.00 0.19 -4.91
CA ALA A 41 -1.34 -0.32 -6.23
C ALA A 41 -0.29 0.06 -7.29
N LYS A 42 0.19 1.30 -7.26
CA LYS A 42 1.27 1.77 -8.16
C LYS A 42 2.58 1.01 -7.94
N VAL A 43 2.96 0.77 -6.68
CA VAL A 43 4.16 -0.01 -6.34
C VAL A 43 4.03 -1.45 -6.82
N ALA A 44 2.87 -2.09 -6.63
CA ALA A 44 2.60 -3.43 -7.11
C ALA A 44 2.71 -3.52 -8.64
N ALA A 45 2.13 -2.56 -9.37
CA ALA A 45 2.23 -2.49 -10.82
C ALA A 45 3.69 -2.30 -11.29
N ALA A 46 4.44 -1.38 -10.68
CA ALA A 46 5.84 -1.15 -11.02
C ALA A 46 6.70 -2.41 -10.76
N LYS A 47 6.48 -3.08 -9.63
CA LYS A 47 7.16 -4.33 -9.29
C LYS A 47 6.85 -5.43 -10.31
N ALA A 48 5.59 -5.58 -10.71
CA ALA A 48 5.17 -6.53 -11.73
C ALA A 48 5.85 -6.24 -13.09
N GLN A 49 5.94 -4.97 -13.50
CA GLN A 49 6.65 -4.58 -14.72
C GLN A 49 8.14 -4.92 -14.67
N VAL A 50 8.82 -4.65 -13.55
CA VAL A 50 10.24 -4.99 -13.38
C VAL A 50 10.45 -6.50 -13.43
N LEU A 51 9.59 -7.28 -12.77
CA LEU A 51 9.66 -8.74 -12.81
C LEU A 51 9.45 -9.27 -14.23
N ALA A 52 8.45 -8.77 -14.95
CA ALA A 52 8.18 -9.14 -16.34
C ALA A 52 9.41 -8.87 -17.24
N ARG A 53 10.03 -7.70 -17.13
CA ARG A 53 11.26 -7.35 -17.87
C ARG A 53 12.41 -8.29 -17.55
N ARG A 54 12.62 -8.64 -16.27
CA ARG A 54 13.67 -9.60 -15.85
C ARG A 54 13.41 -11.01 -16.36
N THR A 55 12.15 -11.43 -16.50
CA THR A 55 11.80 -12.73 -17.06
C THR A 55 11.95 -12.79 -18.59
N LEU A 56 11.71 -11.68 -19.29
CA LEU A 56 11.86 -11.58 -20.74
C LEU A 56 13.32 -11.48 -21.18
N GLY A 57 14.18 -10.76 -20.44
CA GLY A 57 15.61 -10.65 -20.75
C GLY A 57 16.47 -11.86 -20.36
N LYS A 58 15.86 -12.96 -19.87
CA LYS A 58 16.52 -14.24 -19.56
C LYS A 58 16.28 -15.32 -20.63
N LYS A 59 15.61 -15.00 -21.73
CA LYS A 59 15.48 -15.82 -22.94
C LYS A 59 16.44 -15.30 -23.99
#